data_AF-A0A8I2YJK4-F1
#
_entry.id   AF-A0A8I2YJK4-F1
#
_cell.length_a   1.000
_cell.length_b   1.000
_cell.length_c   1.000
_cell.angle_alpha   90.00
_cell.angle_beta   90.00
_cell.angle_gamma   90.00
#
_symmetry.space_group_name_H-M   'P 1'
#
loop_
_entity.id
_entity.type
_entity.pdbx_description
1 polymer ?
#
loop_
_entity_poly.entity_id
_entity_poly.type
_entity_poly.pdbx_seq_one_letter_code
_entity_poly.pdbx_strand_id
1 'polypeptide(L)'
;MDLAWEMLLGTPEDDMALVQYIIPCFKRYSMGAHSVNRLLNYINRHYVKRAVDEDEGWLMLSDIFDVEEGNTRKAKSLRERRVEELKKWGYEEGGLAETLALAKQCVEAASTLDCVVPLAALALRRFRTEFIEPLLAAPKVKGKKGTPGAASVGDKSHLPKSRLACSVQELLGVQDVSPEECLGLARDLAATLCAIGVRNGHPLRKKLDKFLTTGTPKCL
;
A
#
# COMPACT_ATOMS: atom_id res chain seq x y z
N MET A 1 17.55 12.98 -9.55
CA MET A 1 16.42 12.64 -10.43
C MET A 1 15.60 11.59 -9.70
N ASP A 2 14.28 11.76 -9.64
CA ASP A 2 13.41 11.01 -8.74
C ASP A 2 12.72 9.88 -9.51
N LEU A 3 13.23 8.65 -9.34
CA LEU A 3 12.87 7.49 -10.16
C LEU A 3 11.37 7.17 -10.12
N ALA A 4 10.71 7.33 -8.97
CA ALA A 4 9.28 7.05 -8.84
C ALA A 4 8.42 8.03 -9.66
N TRP A 5 8.83 9.29 -9.73
CA TRP A 5 8.20 10.31 -10.57
C TRP A 5 8.43 10.05 -12.06
N GLU A 6 9.65 9.66 -12.45
CA GLU A 6 9.94 9.28 -13.84
C GLU A 6 9.07 8.11 -14.29
N MET A 7 8.87 7.12 -13.41
CA MET A 7 7.97 6.00 -13.65
C MET A 7 6.51 6.46 -13.81
N LEU A 8 6.06 7.43 -13.00
CA LEU A 8 4.71 7.99 -13.10
C LEU A 8 4.49 8.67 -14.46
N LEU A 9 5.47 9.45 -14.92
CA LEU A 9 5.43 10.13 -16.22
C LEU A 9 5.44 9.14 -17.40
N GLY A 10 6.04 7.96 -17.22
CA GLY A 10 6.05 6.88 -18.21
C GLY A 10 4.83 5.96 -18.20
N THR A 11 3.79 6.27 -17.43
CA THR A 11 2.60 5.39 -17.32
C THR A 11 1.77 5.39 -18.61
N PRO A 12 1.42 4.21 -19.17
CA PRO A 12 0.69 4.10 -20.43
C PRO A 12 -0.74 4.66 -20.27
N GLU A 13 -1.20 5.49 -21.22
CA GLU A 13 -2.54 6.10 -21.17
C GLU A 13 -3.68 5.07 -21.12
N ASP A 14 -3.45 3.90 -21.71
CA ASP A 14 -4.39 2.76 -21.68
C ASP A 14 -4.49 2.13 -20.28
N ASP A 15 -5.74 1.97 -19.83
CA ASP A 15 -6.08 1.48 -18.50
C ASP A 15 -5.76 -0.01 -18.35
N MET A 16 -5.87 -0.83 -19.40
CA MET A 16 -5.46 -2.24 -19.36
C MET A 16 -3.94 -2.39 -19.24
N ALA A 17 -3.20 -1.63 -20.06
CA ALA A 17 -1.74 -1.64 -20.04
C ALA A 17 -1.16 -1.14 -18.71
N LEU A 18 -1.91 -0.34 -17.94
CA LEU A 18 -1.43 0.22 -16.67
C LEU A 18 -1.10 -0.87 -15.64
N VAL A 19 -1.95 -1.89 -15.46
CA VAL A 19 -1.67 -2.96 -14.47
C VAL A 19 -0.46 -3.79 -14.91
N GLN A 20 -0.39 -4.12 -16.20
CA GLN A 20 0.73 -4.84 -16.78
C GLN A 20 2.04 -4.05 -16.70
N TYR A 21 1.96 -2.71 -16.68
CA TYR A 21 3.11 -1.83 -16.48
C TYR A 21 3.55 -1.74 -15.01
N ILE A 22 2.60 -1.61 -14.07
CA ILE A 22 2.89 -1.42 -12.64
C ILE A 22 3.69 -2.60 -12.07
N ILE A 23 3.34 -3.84 -12.42
CA ILE A 23 3.91 -5.04 -11.80
C ILE A 23 5.42 -5.19 -12.10
N PRO A 24 5.89 -5.17 -13.37
CA PRO A 24 7.33 -5.20 -13.68
C PRO A 24 8.08 -3.99 -13.13
N CYS A 25 7.44 -2.82 -13.15
CA CYS A 25 7.98 -1.59 -12.58
C CYS A 25 8.27 -1.75 -11.08
N PHE A 26 7.30 -2.25 -10.31
CA PHE A 26 7.46 -2.54 -8.90
C PHE A 26 8.54 -3.60 -8.64
N LYS A 27 8.57 -4.69 -9.42
CA LYS A 27 9.60 -5.74 -9.30
C LYS A 27 11.00 -5.16 -9.49
N ARG A 28 11.22 -4.35 -10.53
CA ARG A 28 12.52 -3.69 -10.77
C ARG A 28 12.89 -2.71 -9.64
N TYR A 29 11.92 -1.89 -9.22
CA TYR A 29 12.11 -0.92 -8.15
C TYR A 29 12.49 -1.60 -6.81
N SER A 30 11.73 -2.62 -6.41
CA SER A 30 11.95 -3.35 -5.17
C SER A 30 13.27 -4.13 -5.15
N MET A 31 13.69 -4.71 -6.27
CA MET A 31 15.02 -5.33 -6.41
C MET A 31 16.16 -4.31 -6.21
N GLY A 32 16.01 -3.12 -6.80
CA GLY A 32 16.95 -2.00 -6.59
C GLY A 32 16.99 -1.56 -5.14
N ALA A 33 15.83 -1.37 -4.51
CA ALA A 33 15.70 -1.02 -3.11
C ALA A 33 16.36 -2.06 -2.19
N HIS A 34 16.20 -3.36 -2.48
CA HIS A 34 16.85 -4.43 -1.73
C HIS A 34 18.37 -4.36 -1.83
N SER A 35 18.90 -4.05 -3.01
CA SER A 35 20.34 -3.91 -3.25
C SER A 35 20.92 -2.72 -2.48
N VAL A 36 20.23 -1.57 -2.50
CA VAL A 36 20.61 -0.37 -1.72
C VAL A 36 20.53 -0.65 -0.23
N ASN A 37 19.47 -1.31 0.25
CA ASN A 37 19.32 -1.68 1.65
C ASN A 37 20.47 -2.60 2.13
N ARG A 38 20.94 -3.52 1.27
CA ARG A 38 22.08 -4.38 1.58
C ARG A 38 23.39 -3.58 1.65
N LEU A 39 23.61 -2.66 0.71
CA LEU A 39 24.80 -1.81 0.67
C LEU A 39 24.88 -0.85 1.87
N LEU A 40 23.75 -0.24 2.23
CA LEU A 40 23.64 0.79 3.26
C LEU A 40 23.10 0.23 4.59
N ASN A 41 23.21 -1.07 4.82
CA ASN A 41 22.66 -1.72 6.00
C ASN A 41 23.25 -1.21 7.32
N TYR A 42 24.43 -0.56 7.27
CA TYR A 42 25.02 0.13 8.40
C TYR A 42 24.09 1.22 8.97
N ILE A 43 23.39 1.96 8.10
CA ILE A 43 22.41 2.98 8.48
C ILE A 43 21.26 2.33 9.27
N ASN A 44 20.75 1.19 8.80
CA ASN A 44 19.71 0.46 9.53
C ASN A 44 20.17 0.04 10.93
N ARG A 45 21.41 -0.46 11.04
CA ARG A 45 21.96 -1.00 12.29
C ARG A 45 22.24 0.07 13.35
N HIS A 46 22.66 1.27 12.94
CA HIS A 46 23.13 2.29 13.86
C HIS A 46 22.26 3.53 13.94
N TYR A 47 21.71 3.98 12.81
CA TYR A 47 20.86 5.16 12.77
C TYR A 47 19.40 4.78 13.01
N VAL A 48 18.83 3.92 12.15
CA VAL A 48 17.40 3.56 12.26
C VAL A 48 17.12 2.87 13.59
N LYS A 49 17.99 1.94 14.01
CA LYS A 49 17.86 1.29 15.32
C LYS A 49 17.82 2.32 16.46
N ARG A 50 18.74 3.28 16.46
CA ARG A 50 18.80 4.33 17.49
C ARG A 50 17.56 5.21 17.47
N ALA A 51 17.14 5.68 16.30
CA ALA A 51 15.94 6.51 16.16
C ALA A 51 14.68 5.77 16.65
N VAL A 52 14.56 4.47 16.36
CA VAL A 52 13.46 3.64 16.88
C VAL A 52 13.54 3.47 18.39
N ASP A 53 14.75 3.33 18.96
CA ASP A 53 14.96 3.28 20.41
C ASP A 53 14.65 4.64 21.08
N GLU A 54 14.77 5.74 20.34
CA GLU A 54 14.43 7.14 20.72
C GLU A 54 12.97 7.52 20.39
N ASP A 55 12.12 6.54 20.09
CA ASP A 55 10.68 6.70 19.83
C ASP A 55 10.30 7.42 18.52
N GLU A 56 11.22 7.49 17.55
CA GLU A 56 10.95 8.05 16.21
C GLU A 56 10.48 6.98 15.20
N GLY A 57 10.14 5.78 15.67
CA GLY A 57 9.72 4.66 14.83
C GLY A 57 8.29 4.79 14.28
N TRP A 58 7.85 3.80 13.50
CA TRP A 58 6.48 3.76 12.94
C TRP A 58 5.37 3.57 13.98
N LEU A 59 5.73 3.24 15.22
CA LEU A 59 4.81 3.13 16.35
C LEU A 59 5.46 3.87 17.52
N MET A 60 4.99 5.08 17.81
CA MET A 60 5.52 5.94 18.85
C MET A 60 4.79 5.71 20.18
N LEU A 61 5.45 5.96 21.31
CA LEU A 61 4.83 5.96 22.64
C LEU A 61 3.74 7.02 22.74
N SER A 62 3.94 8.17 22.09
CA SER A 62 2.98 9.26 22.01
C SER A 62 1.65 8.86 21.38
N ASP A 63 1.64 7.89 20.44
CA ASP A 63 0.41 7.42 19.79
C ASP A 63 -0.48 6.56 20.71
N ILE A 64 0.03 6.13 21.86
CA ILE A 64 -0.60 5.13 22.72
C ILE A 64 -0.96 5.68 24.09
N PHE A 65 -0.18 6.62 24.63
CA PHE A 65 -0.34 7.12 25.99
C PHE A 65 -0.53 8.63 26.01
N ASP A 66 -1.73 9.06 26.40
CA ASP A 66 -2.00 10.48 26.69
C ASP A 66 -1.55 10.90 28.10
N VAL A 67 -1.37 9.98 29.07
CA VAL A 67 -1.01 10.36 30.47
C VAL A 67 -0.21 9.26 31.20
N GLU A 68 0.69 9.71 32.08
CA GLU A 68 1.57 9.07 33.09
C GLU A 68 1.31 7.61 33.57
N GLU A 69 1.34 6.61 32.68
CA GLU A 69 1.46 5.21 33.14
C GLU A 69 2.93 4.79 33.43
N GLY A 70 3.13 3.87 34.37
CA GLY A 70 4.47 3.38 34.73
C GLY A 70 5.18 2.58 33.61
N ASN A 71 6.51 2.65 33.55
CA ASN A 71 7.35 2.12 32.46
C ASN A 71 7.11 0.64 32.09
N THR A 72 6.84 -0.23 33.05
CA THR A 72 6.63 -1.67 32.80
C THR A 72 5.27 -1.96 32.16
N ARG A 73 4.23 -1.21 32.52
CA ARG A 73 2.90 -1.32 31.87
C ARG A 73 2.96 -0.78 30.44
N LYS A 74 3.67 0.34 30.23
CA LYS A 74 3.89 0.93 28.91
C LYS A 74 4.55 -0.04 27.92
N ALA A 75 5.62 -0.71 28.34
CA ALA A 75 6.32 -1.68 27.49
C ALA A 75 5.46 -2.89 27.08
N LYS A 76 4.57 -3.36 27.97
CA LYS A 76 3.65 -4.46 27.67
C LYS A 76 2.58 -4.02 26.68
N SER A 77 1.93 -2.89 26.93
CA SER A 77 0.89 -2.34 26.05
C SER A 77 1.42 -1.98 24.65
N LEU A 78 2.64 -1.43 24.54
CA LEU A 78 3.32 -1.22 23.26
C LEU A 78 3.50 -2.52 22.45
N ARG A 79 3.89 -3.61 23.12
CA ARG A 79 4.07 -4.91 22.46
C ARG A 79 2.74 -5.45 21.97
N GLU A 80 1.69 -5.37 22.80
CA GLU A 80 0.34 -5.80 22.43
C GLU A 80 -0.17 -5.00 21.23
N ARG A 81 -0.02 -3.67 21.24
CA ARG A 81 -0.42 -2.81 20.12
C ARG A 81 0.37 -3.10 18.85
N ARG A 82 1.67 -3.33 18.97
CA ARG A 82 2.52 -3.74 17.84
C ARG A 82 2.01 -5.03 17.22
N VAL A 83 1.65 -6.03 18.03
CA VAL A 83 1.07 -7.29 17.54
C VAL A 83 -0.28 -7.04 16.87
N GLU A 84 -1.14 -6.18 17.43
CA GLU A 84 -2.42 -5.82 16.83
C GLU A 84 -2.29 -5.15 15.46
N GLU A 85 -1.33 -4.21 15.30
CA GLU A 85 -1.05 -3.60 14.00
C GLU A 85 -0.51 -4.64 13.01
N LEU A 86 0.41 -5.52 13.44
CA LEU A 86 0.96 -6.57 12.57
C LEU A 86 -0.10 -7.59 12.14
N LYS A 87 -1.11 -7.89 12.97
CA LYS A 87 -2.25 -8.74 12.59
C LYS A 87 -3.01 -8.22 11.38
N LYS A 88 -3.08 -6.90 11.19
CA LYS A 88 -3.71 -6.28 10.01
C LYS A 88 -2.98 -6.61 8.70
N TRP A 89 -1.72 -7.05 8.80
CA TRP A 89 -0.85 -7.42 7.69
C TRP A 89 -0.65 -8.94 7.58
N GLY A 90 -1.47 -9.74 8.26
CA GLY A 90 -1.44 -11.20 8.16
C GLY A 90 -0.42 -11.88 9.08
N TYR A 91 0.12 -11.16 10.07
CA TYR A 91 0.93 -11.80 11.12
C TYR A 91 0.05 -12.42 12.19
N GLU A 92 0.30 -13.68 12.51
CA GLU A 92 -0.28 -14.37 13.66
C GLU A 92 0.80 -14.53 14.75
N GLU A 93 0.39 -14.40 16.01
CA GLU A 93 1.31 -14.51 17.14
C GLU A 93 1.91 -15.92 17.21
N GLY A 94 3.24 -16.02 17.26
CA GLY A 94 3.94 -17.30 17.13
C GLY A 94 4.13 -17.79 15.68
N GLY A 95 3.76 -16.98 14.69
CA GLY A 95 4.00 -17.26 13.27
C GLY A 95 5.49 -17.29 12.90
N LEU A 96 5.76 -17.69 11.65
CA LEU A 96 7.11 -17.80 11.11
C LEU A 96 7.87 -16.46 11.13
N ALA A 97 9.19 -16.52 11.26
CA ALA A 97 10.04 -15.32 11.24
C ALA A 97 9.90 -14.52 9.93
N GLU A 98 9.65 -15.22 8.81
CA GLU A 98 9.44 -14.60 7.50
C GLU A 98 8.14 -13.82 7.42
N THR A 99 7.04 -14.35 7.96
CA THR A 99 5.75 -13.64 7.97
C THR A 99 5.80 -12.41 8.87
N LEU A 100 6.51 -12.50 10.00
CA LEU A 100 6.80 -11.35 10.86
C LEU A 100 7.61 -10.27 10.12
N ALA A 101 8.65 -10.67 9.39
CA ALA A 101 9.49 -9.74 8.65
C ALA A 101 8.71 -9.03 7.54
N LEU A 102 7.89 -9.77 6.79
CA LEU A 102 7.01 -9.21 5.75
C LEU A 102 5.97 -8.26 6.34
N ALA A 103 5.28 -8.64 7.41
CA ALA A 103 4.29 -7.79 8.07
C ALA A 103 4.91 -6.49 8.60
N LYS A 104 6.11 -6.57 9.20
CA LYS A 104 6.88 -5.40 9.65
C LYS A 104 7.22 -4.48 8.48
N GLN A 105 7.71 -5.03 7.39
CA GLN A 105 8.04 -4.24 6.21
C GLN A 105 6.80 -3.54 5.63
N CYS A 106 5.65 -4.22 5.58
CA CYS A 106 4.41 -3.64 5.07
C CYS A 106 3.89 -2.51 5.97
N VAL A 107 3.91 -2.69 7.31
CA VAL A 107 3.47 -1.63 8.23
C VAL A 107 4.42 -0.44 8.23
N GLU A 108 5.73 -0.67 8.13
CA GLU A 108 6.74 0.37 8.01
C GLU A 108 6.59 1.13 6.68
N ALA A 109 6.31 0.43 5.57
CA ALA A 109 5.98 1.07 4.30
C ALA A 109 4.65 1.85 4.38
N ALA A 110 3.71 1.36 5.20
CA ALA A 110 2.40 1.98 5.43
C ALA A 110 2.46 3.24 6.30
N SER A 111 3.55 3.46 7.01
CA SER A 111 3.72 4.56 7.96
C SER A 111 3.66 5.95 7.32
N THR A 112 3.55 6.97 8.17
CA THR A 112 3.57 8.39 7.83
C THR A 112 5.01 8.86 7.51
N LEU A 113 5.17 10.07 6.97
CA LEU A 113 6.46 10.56 6.49
C LEU A 113 7.39 11.09 7.60
N ASP A 114 6.82 11.37 8.77
CA ASP A 114 7.48 11.89 9.97
C ASP A 114 8.22 10.82 10.78
N CYS A 115 7.97 9.53 10.53
CA CYS A 115 8.66 8.46 11.24
C CYS A 115 9.86 7.87 10.47
N VAL A 116 10.84 7.40 11.25
CA VAL A 116 12.05 6.73 10.80
C VAL A 116 11.76 5.23 10.61
N VAL A 117 12.10 4.71 9.43
CA VAL A 117 11.91 3.31 9.05
C VAL A 117 13.15 2.76 8.35
N PRO A 118 13.35 1.43 8.30
CA PRO A 118 14.42 0.81 7.54
C PRO A 118 14.41 1.20 6.06
N LEU A 119 15.59 1.27 5.44
CA LEU A 119 15.75 1.74 4.07
C LEU A 119 14.89 1.00 3.05
N ALA A 120 14.73 -0.33 3.21
CA ALA A 120 13.86 -1.12 2.35
C ALA A 120 12.39 -0.68 2.45
N ALA A 121 11.88 -0.43 3.66
CA ALA A 121 10.52 0.06 3.87
C ALA A 121 10.36 1.52 3.42
N LEU A 122 11.39 2.35 3.60
CA LEU A 122 11.40 3.74 3.10
C LEU A 122 11.23 3.80 1.58
N ALA A 123 11.92 2.94 0.84
CA ALA A 123 11.78 2.87 -0.61
C ALA A 123 10.35 2.47 -1.02
N LEU A 124 9.79 1.44 -0.36
CA LEU A 124 8.40 1.01 -0.61
C LEU A 124 7.39 2.13 -0.27
N ARG A 125 7.64 2.88 0.82
CA ARG A 125 6.85 4.06 1.20
C ARG A 125 6.90 5.13 0.11
N ARG A 126 8.08 5.43 -0.45
CA ARG A 126 8.21 6.37 -1.57
C ARG A 126 7.47 5.90 -2.81
N PHE A 127 7.61 4.63 -3.19
CA PHE A 127 6.86 4.06 -4.32
C PHE A 127 5.34 4.21 -4.11
N ARG A 128 4.86 4.01 -2.87
CA ARG A 128 3.46 4.27 -2.53
C ARG A 128 3.10 5.74 -2.75
N THR A 129 3.80 6.67 -2.10
CA THR A 129 3.40 8.09 -2.05
C THR A 129 3.62 8.84 -3.36
N GLU A 130 4.65 8.50 -4.11
CA GLU A 130 5.07 9.25 -5.30
C GLU A 130 4.58 8.62 -6.61
N PHE A 131 4.24 7.32 -6.61
CA PHE A 131 3.79 6.62 -7.82
C PHE A 131 2.35 6.07 -7.68
N ILE A 132 2.05 5.28 -6.64
CA ILE A 132 0.73 4.64 -6.53
C ILE A 132 -0.37 5.58 -6.04
N GLU A 133 -0.12 6.40 -5.03
CA GLU A 133 -1.11 7.34 -4.50
C GLU A 133 -1.61 8.35 -5.55
N PRO A 134 -0.75 8.92 -6.43
CA PRO A 134 -1.22 9.71 -7.56
C PRO A 134 -2.16 8.95 -8.51
N LEU A 135 -1.92 7.66 -8.75
CA LEU A 135 -2.80 6.81 -9.58
C LEU A 135 -4.09 6.41 -8.86
N LEU A 136 -4.08 6.41 -7.53
CA LEU A 136 -5.25 6.19 -6.67
C LEU A 136 -6.06 7.46 -6.41
N ALA A 137 -5.49 8.64 -6.65
CA ALA A 137 -6.20 9.90 -6.52
C ALA A 137 -7.24 10.04 -7.63
N ALA A 138 -8.47 10.42 -7.27
CA ALA A 138 -9.48 10.79 -8.24
C ALA A 138 -9.04 12.09 -8.96
N PRO A 139 -9.21 12.20 -10.29
CA PRO A 139 -8.90 13.42 -11.00
C PRO A 139 -9.71 14.58 -10.42
N LYS A 140 -9.02 15.60 -9.89
CA LYS A 140 -9.64 16.81 -9.38
C LYS A 140 -10.18 17.59 -10.57
N VAL A 141 -11.48 17.45 -10.87
CA VAL A 141 -12.15 18.26 -11.89
C VAL A 141 -12.12 19.71 -11.42
N LYS A 142 -11.14 20.48 -11.91
CA LYS A 142 -10.96 21.88 -11.58
C LYS A 142 -11.91 22.71 -12.44
N GLY A 143 -13.17 22.85 -12.01
CA GLY A 143 -14.07 23.90 -12.51
C GLY A 143 -15.55 23.53 -12.64
N LYS A 144 -16.37 23.91 -11.65
CA LYS A 144 -17.41 24.96 -11.78
C LYS A 144 -18.18 25.09 -10.47
N LYS A 145 -18.13 26.29 -9.88
CA LYS A 145 -19.13 26.77 -8.92
C LYS A 145 -20.49 26.67 -9.62
N GLY A 146 -21.33 25.73 -9.18
CA GLY A 146 -22.71 25.55 -9.64
C GLY A 146 -23.62 25.48 -8.43
N THR A 147 -24.53 26.45 -8.36
CA THR A 147 -25.62 26.72 -7.40
C THR A 147 -26.39 25.46 -6.92
N PRO A 148 -26.93 25.43 -5.68
CA PRO A 148 -27.69 24.27 -5.20
C PRO A 148 -29.06 24.17 -5.91
N GLY A 149 -29.29 23.05 -6.61
CA GLY A 149 -30.56 22.77 -7.29
C GLY A 149 -30.84 21.27 -7.33
N ALA A 150 -31.84 20.88 -6.53
CA ALA A 150 -32.74 19.72 -6.57
C ALA A 150 -32.28 18.36 -7.16
N ALA A 151 -32.61 17.32 -6.38
CA ALA A 151 -32.31 15.90 -6.58
C ALA A 151 -32.73 15.29 -7.92
N SER A 152 -31.91 14.35 -8.39
CA SER A 152 -32.29 13.27 -9.31
C SER A 152 -31.92 11.93 -8.65
N VAL A 153 -32.95 11.12 -8.40
CA VAL A 153 -32.88 9.76 -7.89
C VAL A 153 -32.42 8.84 -9.01
N GLY A 154 -31.36 8.07 -8.76
CA GLY A 154 -31.01 6.89 -9.56
C GLY A 154 -29.76 7.02 -10.42
N ASP A 155 -28.57 7.04 -9.81
CA ASP A 155 -27.47 6.19 -10.27
C ASP A 155 -26.39 6.08 -9.20
N LYS A 156 -25.87 4.87 -8.96
CA LYS A 156 -24.79 4.68 -7.99
C LYS A 156 -23.47 5.14 -8.62
N SER A 157 -23.00 6.31 -8.19
CA SER A 157 -21.60 6.79 -8.19
C SER A 157 -20.99 7.27 -9.52
N HIS A 158 -21.40 8.46 -9.99
CA HIS A 158 -20.61 9.30 -10.91
C HIS A 158 -19.54 10.13 -10.18
N LEU A 159 -18.84 9.56 -9.20
CA LEU A 159 -17.59 10.17 -8.73
C LEU A 159 -16.49 9.80 -9.72
N PRO A 160 -15.60 10.74 -10.11
CA PRO A 160 -14.48 10.42 -10.97
C PRO A 160 -13.64 9.32 -10.30
N LYS A 161 -13.68 8.11 -10.86
CA LYS A 161 -12.89 6.99 -10.36
C LYS A 161 -11.42 7.31 -10.60
N SER A 162 -10.57 6.85 -9.69
CA SER A 162 -9.13 6.95 -9.90
C SER A 162 -8.70 6.04 -11.04
N ARG A 163 -7.63 6.43 -11.74
CA ARG A 163 -7.15 5.74 -12.92
C ARG A 163 -6.86 4.27 -12.63
N LEU A 164 -6.16 3.98 -11.54
CA LEU A 164 -5.90 2.58 -11.13
C LEU A 164 -7.17 1.81 -10.79
N ALA A 165 -8.21 2.47 -10.27
CA ALA A 165 -9.49 1.80 -10.02
C ALA A 165 -10.26 1.49 -11.31
N CYS A 166 -10.13 2.33 -12.34
CA CYS A 166 -10.64 2.06 -13.69
C CYS A 166 -9.91 0.87 -14.32
N SER A 167 -8.58 0.89 -14.32
CA SER A 167 -7.73 -0.22 -14.81
C SER A 167 -8.07 -1.56 -14.16
N VAL A 168 -8.25 -1.59 -12.83
CA VAL A 168 -8.64 -2.82 -12.14
C VAL A 168 -10.09 -3.20 -12.43
N GLN A 169 -10.99 -2.25 -12.70
CA GLN A 169 -12.34 -2.60 -13.13
C GLN A 169 -12.35 -3.25 -14.51
N GLU A 170 -11.56 -2.72 -15.42
CA GLU A 170 -11.41 -3.26 -16.78
C GLU A 170 -10.76 -4.64 -16.76
N LEU A 171 -9.63 -4.79 -16.06
CA LEU A 171 -8.95 -6.09 -15.90
C LEU A 171 -9.89 -7.19 -15.41
N LEU A 172 -10.78 -6.87 -14.47
CA LEU A 172 -11.73 -7.83 -13.88
C LEU A 172 -13.02 -7.99 -14.71
N GLY A 173 -13.24 -7.16 -15.72
CA GLY A 173 -14.44 -7.14 -16.57
C GLY A 173 -14.23 -7.66 -17.99
N VAL A 174 -13.00 -7.68 -18.49
CA VAL A 174 -12.68 -8.13 -19.85
C VAL A 174 -12.78 -9.66 -19.96
N GLN A 175 -13.57 -10.14 -20.92
CA GLN A 175 -13.75 -11.57 -21.21
C GLN A 175 -12.66 -12.13 -22.16
N ASP A 176 -11.96 -11.26 -22.88
CA ASP A 176 -11.03 -11.66 -23.95
C ASP A 176 -9.62 -12.04 -23.45
N VAL A 177 -9.29 -11.76 -22.19
CA VAL A 177 -8.01 -12.15 -21.57
C VAL A 177 -8.16 -13.52 -20.93
N SER A 178 -7.13 -14.37 -21.04
CA SER A 178 -7.17 -15.69 -20.42
C SER A 178 -7.44 -15.55 -18.90
N PRO A 179 -8.36 -16.34 -18.34
CA PRO A 179 -8.76 -16.19 -16.94
C PRO A 179 -7.58 -16.41 -15.97
N GLU A 180 -6.61 -17.24 -16.38
CA GLU A 180 -5.38 -17.50 -15.63
C GLU A 180 -4.46 -16.28 -15.58
N GLU A 181 -4.28 -15.57 -16.69
CA GLU A 181 -3.48 -14.34 -16.74
C GLU A 181 -4.12 -13.22 -15.93
N CYS A 182 -5.44 -13.04 -16.04
CA CYS A 182 -6.18 -12.06 -15.25
C CYS A 182 -6.00 -12.33 -13.75
N LEU A 183 -6.13 -13.58 -13.33
CA LEU A 183 -5.95 -13.99 -11.94
C LEU A 183 -4.49 -13.82 -11.47
N GLY A 184 -3.52 -14.10 -12.34
CA GLY A 184 -2.10 -13.84 -12.08
C GLY A 184 -1.81 -12.36 -11.86
N LEU A 185 -2.29 -11.48 -12.75
CA LEU A 185 -2.14 -10.03 -12.63
C LEU A 185 -2.84 -9.47 -11.39
N ALA A 186 -4.06 -9.93 -11.09
CA ALA A 186 -4.79 -9.52 -9.90
C ALA A 186 -4.04 -9.91 -8.61
N ARG A 187 -3.46 -11.11 -8.57
CA ARG A 187 -2.65 -11.59 -7.44
C ARG A 187 -1.37 -10.77 -7.27
N ASP A 188 -0.63 -10.55 -8.34
CA ASP A 188 0.62 -9.77 -8.33
C ASP A 188 0.37 -8.31 -7.95
N LEU A 189 -0.73 -7.71 -8.43
CA LEU A 189 -1.13 -6.36 -8.05
C LEU A 189 -1.54 -6.30 -6.57
N ALA A 190 -2.32 -7.26 -6.08
CA ALA A 190 -2.70 -7.32 -4.67
C ALA A 190 -1.48 -7.45 -3.75
N ALA A 191 -0.51 -8.31 -4.12
CA ALA A 191 0.76 -8.46 -3.42
C ALA A 191 1.58 -7.16 -3.43
N THR A 192 1.65 -6.49 -4.59
CA THR A 192 2.33 -5.19 -4.75
C THR A 192 1.72 -4.13 -3.83
N LEU A 193 0.39 -3.97 -3.86
CA LEU A 193 -0.33 -3.01 -3.01
C LEU A 193 -0.12 -3.31 -1.51
N CYS A 194 -0.06 -4.60 -1.14
CA CYS A 194 0.23 -4.99 0.23
C CYS A 194 1.66 -4.58 0.64
N ALA A 195 2.66 -4.93 -0.18
CA ALA A 195 4.08 -4.70 0.10
C ALA A 195 4.40 -3.21 0.28
N ILE A 196 3.78 -2.33 -0.50
CA ILE A 196 3.98 -0.88 -0.41
C ILE A 196 3.16 -0.22 0.71
N GLY A 197 2.41 -0.99 1.50
CA GLY A 197 1.68 -0.46 2.65
C GLY A 197 0.30 0.11 2.33
N VAL A 198 -0.39 -0.35 1.27
CA VAL A 198 -1.82 -0.06 1.08
C VAL A 198 -2.64 -0.95 2.02
N ARG A 199 -3.40 -0.31 2.92
CA ARG A 199 -4.18 -0.99 3.96
C ARG A 199 -5.24 -1.92 3.37
N ASN A 200 -5.50 -3.04 4.03
CA ASN A 200 -6.59 -4.00 3.72
C ASN A 200 -7.98 -3.34 3.67
N GLY A 201 -8.18 -2.24 4.39
CA GLY A 201 -9.41 -1.44 4.37
C GLY A 201 -9.68 -0.73 3.05
N HIS A 202 -8.67 -0.55 2.19
CA HIS A 202 -8.78 0.22 0.96
C HIS A 202 -9.74 -0.43 -0.04
N PRO A 203 -10.68 0.32 -0.68
CA PRO A 203 -11.68 -0.25 -1.59
C PRO A 203 -11.09 -1.10 -2.71
N LEU A 204 -9.96 -0.68 -3.27
CA LEU A 204 -9.27 -1.41 -4.34
C LEU A 204 -8.75 -2.77 -3.86
N ARG A 205 -8.15 -2.85 -2.67
CA ARG A 205 -7.67 -4.13 -2.10
C ARG A 205 -8.83 -5.06 -1.82
N LYS A 206 -9.90 -4.56 -1.18
CA LYS A 206 -11.12 -5.36 -0.96
C LYS A 206 -11.70 -5.93 -2.25
N LYS A 207 -11.66 -5.17 -3.34
CA LYS A 207 -12.14 -5.63 -4.66
C LYS A 207 -11.27 -6.76 -5.21
N LEU A 208 -9.94 -6.63 -5.13
CA LEU A 208 -9.00 -7.66 -5.56
C LEU A 208 -9.09 -8.91 -4.67
N ASP A 209 -9.11 -8.74 -3.35
CA ASP A 209 -9.22 -9.86 -2.40
C ASP A 209 -10.53 -10.63 -2.59
N LYS A 210 -11.64 -9.92 -2.84
CA LYS A 210 -12.91 -10.55 -3.20
C LYS A 210 -12.80 -11.36 -4.49
N PHE A 211 -12.17 -10.81 -5.52
CA PHE A 211 -11.97 -11.53 -6.78
C PHE A 211 -11.14 -12.81 -6.58
N LEU A 212 -10.02 -12.70 -5.85
CA LEU A 212 -9.11 -13.81 -5.56
C LEU A 212 -9.74 -14.90 -4.70
N THR A 213 -10.66 -14.55 -3.79
CA THR A 213 -11.39 -15.52 -2.96
C THR A 213 -12.57 -16.17 -3.70
N THR A 214 -13.23 -15.45 -4.60
CA THR A 214 -14.37 -16.00 -5.38
C THR A 214 -13.96 -16.90 -6.53
N GLY A 215 -12.69 -16.85 -6.97
CA GLY A 215 -12.12 -17.82 -7.89
C GLY A 215 -12.75 -17.94 -9.29
N THR A 216 -13.72 -17.10 -9.69
CA THR A 216 -14.29 -17.11 -11.06
C THR A 216 -15.01 -15.81 -11.44
N PRO A 217 -15.00 -15.45 -12.75
CA PRO A 217 -15.88 -14.43 -13.31
C PRO A 217 -17.33 -14.91 -13.24
N LYS A 218 -18.24 -14.00 -12.90
CA LYS A 218 -19.68 -14.26 -13.02
C LYS A 218 -20.02 -14.35 -14.51
N CYS A 219 -20.19 -15.56 -15.01
CA CYS A 219 -20.99 -15.81 -16.20
C CYS A 219 -22.44 -15.42 -15.89
N LEU A 220 -22.94 -14.38 -16.54
CA LEU A 220 -24.35 -14.21 -16.87
C LEU A 220 -24.43 -14.02 -18.38
#